data_AF-R5EGW6-F1
#
_entry.id   AF-R5EGW6-F1
#
_cell.length_a   1.000
_cell.length_b   1.000
_cell.length_c   1.000
_cell.angle_alpha   90.00
_cell.angle_beta   90.00
_cell.angle_gamma   90.00
#
_symmetry.space_group_name_H-M   'P 1'
#
loop_
_entity.id
_entity.type
_entity.pdbx_description
1 polymer ?
#
loop_
_entity_poly.entity_id
_entity_poly.type
_entity_poly.pdbx_seq_one_letter_code
_entity_poly.pdbx_strand_id
1 'polypeptide(L)'
;MNTNSTQTSTSILSEKYFCGIDLASKVIQVSVTRPNVESYDLSLKIKDFDEFIKKHCSDNYIYAMEACGNSNYWADKIAKQGGAVYIFPAQKCRSYNHGCKDDRGDARGVRDLLLTYIASPEAATVHPCVIRDRQSRVYMEMVKAYGDIQSDLTMYLRRLIAFFKEQDATLCYSYSMSPEETIRKANEYTAKLQFEDADANFSLITDIQDQCAIITLILKRRQNIYVAFSRYLDKHPECRYLLAVLGSGLLLAATSHIVTQGDFKRFKNPRAFAAYTGFVPEHSGTGGKNRIKGLSEKGNPVLKALLYEGANACISHNGKQNKKDKREKIKLAGEIARSLWKIGINLNSPDEIKEILQHYDPDLASKITEKNFNSKLSKFKSKCNKLALLLERLTSSPVIKDWLKSNFPENENSSFSPDLEKFKNCPIDLSSEDSPFRRSAARIKAYFKGFNDIPEQKLSDGELLDDVPVSFQMN
;
A
#
# COMPACT_ATOMS: atom_id res chain seq x y z
N MET A 1 18.87 -12.96 -37.01
CA MET A 1 17.52 -13.50 -37.23
C MET A 1 17.33 -14.64 -36.24
N ASN A 2 16.60 -14.42 -35.14
CA ASN A 2 16.32 -15.46 -34.14
C ASN A 2 15.19 -16.35 -34.66
N THR A 3 15.54 -17.47 -35.29
CA THR A 3 14.57 -18.46 -35.78
C THR A 3 14.02 -19.37 -34.67
N ASN A 4 14.68 -19.40 -33.50
CA ASN A 4 14.29 -20.26 -32.38
C ASN A 4 13.10 -19.71 -31.58
N SER A 5 12.95 -18.38 -31.41
CA SER A 5 11.80 -17.83 -30.68
C SER A 5 10.50 -18.01 -31.46
N THR A 6 10.55 -17.88 -32.78
CA THR A 6 9.38 -18.01 -33.66
C THR A 6 8.85 -19.45 -33.71
N GLN A 7 9.73 -20.46 -33.86
CA GLN A 7 9.31 -21.87 -33.83
C GLN A 7 8.68 -22.28 -32.49
N THR A 8 9.23 -21.79 -31.37
CA THR A 8 8.73 -22.10 -30.03
C THR A 8 7.38 -21.41 -29.75
N SER A 9 7.17 -20.18 -30.22
CA SER A 9 5.88 -19.49 -30.10
C SER A 9 4.80 -20.15 -30.97
N THR A 10 5.14 -20.62 -32.18
CA THR A 10 4.19 -21.31 -33.06
C THR A 10 3.77 -22.68 -32.50
N SER A 11 4.65 -23.43 -31.82
CA SER A 11 4.31 -24.71 -31.17
C SER A 11 3.43 -24.54 -29.93
N ILE A 12 3.70 -23.52 -29.09
CA ILE A 12 2.88 -23.18 -27.91
C ILE A 12 1.45 -22.84 -28.34
N LEU A 13 1.30 -22.06 -29.41
CA LEU A 13 -0.01 -21.69 -29.94
C LEU A 13 -0.79 -22.89 -30.50
N SER A 14 -0.14 -24.01 -30.86
CA SER A 14 -0.75 -25.23 -31.41
C SER A 14 -1.12 -26.32 -30.39
N GLU A 15 -0.69 -26.19 -29.13
CA GLU A 15 -0.86 -27.24 -28.11
C GLU A 15 -1.60 -26.78 -26.85
N LYS A 16 -1.68 -25.46 -26.60
CA LYS A 16 -2.20 -24.90 -25.35
C LYS A 16 -3.62 -24.33 -25.50
N TYR A 17 -4.35 -24.33 -24.39
CA TYR A 17 -5.60 -23.63 -24.19
C TYR A 17 -5.31 -22.26 -23.57
N PHE A 18 -5.88 -21.21 -24.17
CA PHE A 18 -5.73 -19.84 -23.70
C PHE A 18 -7.04 -19.37 -23.10
N CYS A 19 -7.00 -19.00 -21.83
CA CYS A 19 -8.17 -18.61 -21.06
C CYS A 19 -8.08 -17.13 -20.67
N GLY A 20 -9.02 -16.31 -21.16
CA GLY A 20 -9.24 -14.96 -20.65
C GLY A 20 -10.35 -14.96 -19.62
N ILE A 21 -10.12 -14.33 -18.48
CA ILE A 21 -11.03 -14.33 -17.34
C ILE A 21 -11.42 -12.89 -17.01
N ASP A 22 -12.73 -12.64 -16.99
CA ASP A 22 -13.30 -11.46 -16.34
C ASP A 22 -13.84 -11.84 -14.95
N LEU A 23 -13.29 -11.18 -13.93
CA LEU A 23 -13.53 -11.50 -12.53
C LEU A 23 -14.61 -10.57 -11.96
N ALA A 24 -15.78 -11.12 -11.64
CA ALA A 24 -16.81 -10.43 -10.85
C ALA A 24 -17.19 -11.20 -9.57
N SER A 25 -17.97 -10.56 -8.70
CA SER A 25 -18.22 -11.07 -7.34
C SER A 25 -19.23 -12.20 -7.23
N LYS A 26 -19.93 -12.56 -8.31
CA LYS A 26 -20.97 -13.60 -8.31
C LYS A 26 -20.77 -14.62 -9.42
N VAL A 27 -20.48 -14.11 -10.61
CA VAL A 27 -20.29 -14.87 -11.85
C VAL A 27 -18.97 -14.45 -12.46
N ILE A 28 -18.19 -15.40 -12.93
CA ILE A 28 -16.91 -15.21 -13.60
C ILE A 28 -17.11 -15.61 -15.06
N GLN A 29 -16.77 -14.71 -15.99
CA GLN A 29 -16.77 -15.05 -17.41
C GLN A 29 -15.41 -15.60 -17.78
N VAL A 30 -15.40 -16.73 -18.47
CA VAL A 30 -14.18 -17.38 -18.95
C VAL A 30 -14.31 -17.59 -20.45
N SER A 31 -13.41 -17.00 -21.21
CA SER A 31 -13.32 -17.24 -22.65
C SER A 31 -12.13 -18.14 -22.93
N VAL A 32 -12.36 -19.24 -23.66
CA VAL A 32 -11.34 -20.26 -23.95
C VAL A 32 -11.14 -20.37 -25.44
N THR A 33 -9.88 -20.31 -25.89
CA THR A 33 -9.49 -20.60 -27.27
C THR A 33 -8.47 -21.74 -27.28
N ARG A 34 -8.62 -22.63 -28.26
CA ARG A 34 -7.63 -23.65 -28.63
C ARG A 34 -7.17 -23.38 -30.07
N PRO A 35 -5.96 -23.79 -30.45
CA PRO A 35 -5.60 -23.98 -31.85
C PRO A 35 -6.55 -24.95 -32.57
N ASN A 36 -7.05 -24.51 -33.73
CA ASN A 36 -7.89 -25.28 -34.66
C ASN A 36 -9.29 -25.68 -34.14
N VAL A 37 -9.80 -25.04 -33.07
CA VAL A 37 -11.16 -25.25 -32.57
C VAL A 37 -11.84 -23.89 -32.37
N GLU A 38 -13.18 -23.86 -32.52
CA GLU A 38 -13.98 -22.69 -32.16
C GLU A 38 -13.75 -22.28 -30.70
N SER A 39 -13.69 -20.98 -30.49
CA SER A 39 -13.62 -20.42 -29.15
C SER A 39 -14.97 -20.52 -28.47
N TYR A 40 -14.99 -20.76 -27.17
CA TYR A 40 -16.22 -20.84 -26.39
C TYR A 40 -16.11 -20.03 -25.11
N ASP A 41 -17.27 -19.57 -24.62
CA ASP A 41 -17.36 -18.79 -23.40
C ASP A 41 -18.18 -19.54 -22.35
N LEU A 42 -17.75 -19.43 -21.10
CA LEU A 42 -18.40 -19.99 -19.92
C LEU A 42 -18.76 -18.88 -18.95
N SER A 43 -19.91 -19.03 -18.31
CA SER A 43 -20.39 -18.15 -17.25
C SER A 43 -20.49 -18.99 -15.98
N LEU A 44 -19.49 -18.89 -15.11
CA LEU A 44 -19.30 -19.80 -13.98
C LEU A 44 -19.59 -19.09 -12.66
N LYS A 45 -20.31 -19.73 -11.73
CA LYS A 45 -20.33 -19.24 -10.34
C LYS A 45 -18.95 -19.48 -9.72
N ILE A 46 -18.67 -18.80 -8.60
CA ILE A 46 -17.36 -18.92 -7.91
C ILE A 46 -16.97 -20.37 -7.61
N LYS A 47 -17.92 -21.21 -7.16
CA LYS A 47 -17.67 -22.63 -6.89
C LYS A 47 -17.32 -23.40 -8.17
N ASP A 48 -18.11 -23.19 -9.23
CA ASP A 48 -17.90 -23.84 -10.53
C ASP A 48 -16.58 -23.40 -11.16
N PHE A 49 -16.16 -22.15 -10.97
CA PHE A 49 -14.86 -21.67 -11.43
C PHE A 49 -13.70 -22.31 -10.66
N ASP A 50 -13.87 -22.54 -9.35
CA ASP A 50 -12.86 -23.26 -8.56
C ASP A 50 -12.70 -24.72 -9.04
N GLU A 51 -13.81 -25.40 -9.31
CA GLU A 51 -13.81 -26.74 -9.89
C GLU A 51 -13.24 -26.75 -11.32
N PHE A 52 -13.56 -25.72 -12.12
CA PHE A 52 -12.98 -25.54 -13.45
C PHE A 52 -11.45 -25.43 -13.37
N ILE A 53 -10.90 -24.59 -12.48
CA ILE A 53 -9.44 -24.50 -12.33
C ILE A 53 -8.86 -25.86 -11.93
N LYS A 54 -9.45 -26.57 -10.95
CA LYS A 54 -8.95 -27.89 -10.52
C LYS A 54 -8.90 -28.90 -11.68
N LYS A 55 -9.95 -28.92 -12.50
CA LYS A 55 -10.07 -29.82 -13.65
C LYS A 55 -9.14 -29.44 -14.81
N HIS A 56 -8.81 -28.15 -14.94
CA HIS A 56 -8.08 -27.59 -16.07
C HIS A 56 -6.70 -27.02 -15.68
N CYS A 57 -6.11 -27.43 -14.54
CA CYS A 57 -4.82 -26.91 -14.05
C CYS A 57 -3.57 -27.55 -14.69
N SER A 58 -3.71 -28.42 -15.70
CA SER A 58 -2.55 -29.01 -16.39
C SER A 58 -1.71 -27.97 -17.12
N ASP A 59 -0.45 -28.29 -17.42
CA ASP A 59 0.49 -27.46 -18.22
C ASP A 59 -0.08 -27.04 -19.59
N ASN A 60 -1.21 -27.63 -20.03
CA ASN A 60 -1.88 -27.29 -21.26
C ASN A 60 -2.73 -26.01 -21.19
N TYR A 61 -2.98 -25.44 -20.01
CA TYR A 61 -3.79 -24.23 -19.86
C TYR A 61 -2.94 -23.02 -19.45
N ILE A 62 -3.17 -21.91 -20.15
CA ILE A 62 -2.58 -20.61 -19.85
C ILE A 62 -3.71 -19.63 -19.58
N TYR A 63 -3.71 -19.07 -18.37
CA TYR A 63 -4.74 -18.17 -17.89
C TYR A 63 -4.29 -16.72 -17.94
N ALA A 64 -5.22 -15.82 -18.22
CA ALA A 64 -5.03 -14.39 -18.06
C ALA A 64 -6.25 -13.76 -17.43
N MET A 65 -6.01 -12.74 -16.62
CA MET A 65 -7.07 -11.94 -16.01
C MET A 65 -6.67 -10.46 -15.97
N GLU A 66 -7.66 -9.59 -15.93
CA GLU A 66 -7.45 -8.17 -15.67
C GLU A 66 -6.99 -7.93 -14.22
N ALA A 67 -6.09 -6.94 -14.04
CA ALA A 67 -5.71 -6.44 -12.72
C ALA A 67 -6.90 -5.80 -11.99
N CYS A 68 -7.62 -6.61 -11.20
CA CYS A 68 -8.70 -6.16 -10.32
C CYS A 68 -8.42 -6.52 -8.84
N GLY A 69 -9.38 -6.26 -7.94
CA GLY A 69 -9.24 -6.52 -6.50
C GLY A 69 -8.96 -7.99 -6.15
N ASN A 70 -9.51 -8.93 -6.91
CA ASN A 70 -9.44 -10.37 -6.62
C ASN A 70 -8.44 -11.13 -7.50
N SER A 71 -7.78 -10.45 -8.45
CA SER A 71 -6.91 -11.10 -9.44
C SER A 71 -5.71 -11.81 -8.82
N ASN A 72 -5.08 -11.21 -7.81
CA ASN A 72 -3.93 -11.83 -7.15
C ASN A 72 -4.32 -13.10 -6.38
N TYR A 73 -5.53 -13.17 -5.80
CA TYR A 73 -6.01 -14.37 -5.12
C TYR A 73 -6.18 -15.53 -6.12
N TRP A 74 -6.89 -15.29 -7.22
CA TRP A 74 -7.13 -16.31 -8.23
C TRP A 74 -5.85 -16.71 -8.96
N ALA A 75 -4.98 -15.77 -9.28
CA ALA A 75 -3.69 -16.07 -9.91
C ALA A 75 -2.76 -16.88 -8.99
N ASP A 76 -2.66 -16.54 -7.70
CA ASP A 76 -1.92 -17.34 -6.71
C ASP A 76 -2.51 -18.76 -6.58
N LYS A 77 -3.84 -18.89 -6.63
CA LYS A 77 -4.52 -20.19 -6.60
C LYS A 77 -4.23 -21.04 -7.83
N ILE A 78 -4.29 -20.46 -9.03
CA ILE A 78 -3.96 -21.15 -10.29
C ILE A 78 -2.49 -21.57 -10.29
N ALA A 79 -1.58 -20.67 -9.92
CA ALA A 79 -0.15 -20.93 -9.87
C ALA A 79 0.21 -22.08 -8.90
N LYS A 80 -0.44 -22.14 -7.73
CA LYS A 80 -0.27 -23.24 -6.76
C LYS A 80 -0.73 -24.60 -7.26
N GLN A 81 -1.62 -24.64 -8.25
CA GLN A 81 -2.06 -25.87 -8.90
C GLN A 81 -1.21 -26.21 -10.13
N GLY A 82 -0.13 -25.47 -10.40
CA GLY A 82 0.76 -25.69 -11.54
C GLY A 82 0.36 -24.96 -12.82
N GLY A 83 -0.76 -24.22 -12.83
CA GLY A 83 -1.23 -23.51 -14.02
C GLY A 83 -0.40 -22.27 -14.34
N ALA A 84 -0.12 -22.04 -15.62
CA ALA A 84 0.49 -20.80 -16.09
C ALA A 84 -0.55 -19.67 -16.07
N VAL A 85 -0.22 -18.55 -15.44
CA VAL A 85 -1.18 -17.44 -15.27
C VAL A 85 -0.52 -16.06 -15.36
N TYR A 86 -1.23 -15.13 -15.97
CA TYR A 86 -0.83 -13.74 -16.13
C TYR A 86 -1.91 -12.79 -15.62
N ILE A 87 -1.48 -11.68 -15.02
CA ILE A 87 -2.37 -10.55 -14.72
C ILE A 87 -1.99 -9.41 -15.65
N PHE A 88 -2.92 -8.88 -16.44
CA PHE A 88 -2.65 -7.75 -17.32
C PHE A 88 -3.17 -6.43 -16.76
N PRO A 89 -2.51 -5.28 -17.05
CA PRO A 89 -3.02 -3.98 -16.65
C PRO A 89 -4.41 -3.70 -17.24
N ALA A 90 -5.36 -3.23 -16.43
CA ALA A 90 -6.72 -2.88 -16.84
C ALA A 90 -6.82 -2.04 -18.12
N GLN A 91 -6.00 -0.99 -18.22
CA GLN A 91 -5.96 -0.12 -19.40
C GLN A 91 -5.57 -0.86 -20.68
N LYS A 92 -4.73 -1.90 -20.58
CA LYS A 92 -4.32 -2.74 -21.71
C LYS A 92 -5.41 -3.75 -22.06
N CYS A 93 -6.04 -4.41 -21.08
CA CYS A 93 -7.19 -5.29 -21.33
C CYS A 93 -8.28 -4.55 -22.12
N ARG A 94 -8.65 -3.34 -21.66
CA ARG A 94 -9.68 -2.51 -22.31
C ARG A 94 -9.41 -2.20 -23.79
N SER A 95 -8.14 -2.13 -24.22
CA SER A 95 -7.82 -1.88 -25.63
C SER A 95 -8.09 -3.06 -26.57
N TYR A 96 -8.34 -4.24 -26.02
CA TYR A 96 -8.68 -5.47 -26.74
C TYR A 96 -10.18 -5.81 -26.65
N ASN A 97 -11.00 -4.97 -26.02
CA ASN A 97 -12.44 -5.20 -25.94
C ASN A 97 -13.07 -4.77 -27.27
N HIS A 98 -13.51 -5.75 -28.06
CA HIS A 98 -14.11 -5.54 -29.38
C HIS A 98 -15.64 -5.45 -29.25
N GLY A 99 -16.18 -4.25 -28.99
CA GLY A 99 -17.64 -4.01 -29.03
C GLY A 99 -18.20 -3.19 -27.86
N CYS A 100 -19.50 -3.32 -27.64
CA CYS A 100 -20.19 -2.74 -26.47
C CYS A 100 -19.71 -3.41 -25.17
N LYS A 101 -19.81 -2.68 -24.06
CA LYS A 101 -19.38 -3.19 -22.75
C LYS A 101 -20.28 -4.35 -22.30
N ASP A 102 -19.76 -5.57 -22.33
CA ASP A 102 -20.35 -6.75 -21.71
C ASP A 102 -19.26 -7.65 -21.09
N ASP A 103 -19.64 -8.42 -20.05
CA ASP A 103 -18.68 -9.21 -19.27
C ASP A 103 -18.00 -10.30 -20.11
N ARG A 104 -18.68 -10.81 -21.15
CA ARG A 104 -18.11 -11.79 -22.09
C ARG A 104 -17.06 -11.16 -23.00
N GLY A 105 -17.32 -9.96 -23.50
CA GLY A 105 -16.39 -9.17 -24.30
C GLY A 105 -15.13 -8.83 -23.51
N ASP A 106 -15.27 -8.51 -22.22
CA ASP A 106 -14.14 -8.26 -21.32
C ASP A 106 -13.27 -9.52 -21.17
N ALA A 107 -13.87 -10.71 -20.97
CA ALA A 107 -13.13 -11.98 -20.92
C ALA A 107 -12.43 -12.33 -22.25
N ARG A 108 -13.09 -12.10 -23.40
CA ARG A 108 -12.51 -12.28 -24.74
C ARG A 108 -11.35 -11.32 -24.98
N GLY A 109 -11.48 -10.05 -24.59
CA GLY A 109 -10.41 -9.05 -24.74
C GLY A 109 -9.15 -9.42 -23.94
N VAL A 110 -9.32 -9.94 -22.72
CA VAL A 110 -8.20 -10.47 -21.92
C VAL A 110 -7.55 -11.68 -22.61
N ARG A 111 -8.33 -12.59 -23.19
CA ARG A 111 -7.85 -13.76 -23.92
C ARG A 111 -7.06 -13.36 -25.17
N ASP A 112 -7.56 -12.40 -25.94
CA ASP A 112 -6.93 -11.95 -27.18
C ASP A 112 -5.63 -11.18 -26.88
N LEU A 113 -5.60 -10.43 -25.77
CA LEU A 113 -4.38 -9.84 -25.24
C LEU A 113 -3.35 -10.92 -24.84
N LEU A 114 -3.78 -11.99 -24.17
CA LEU A 114 -2.91 -13.12 -23.82
C LEU A 114 -2.31 -13.76 -25.08
N LEU A 115 -3.14 -14.07 -26.08
CA LEU A 115 -2.69 -14.63 -27.35
C LEU A 115 -1.65 -13.73 -28.03
N THR A 116 -1.91 -12.42 -28.07
CA THR A 116 -0.96 -11.45 -28.63
C THR A 116 0.35 -11.42 -27.86
N TYR A 117 0.29 -11.44 -26.52
CA TYR A 117 1.47 -11.46 -25.66
C TYR A 117 2.33 -12.71 -25.88
N ILE A 118 1.71 -13.88 -26.00
CA ILE A 118 2.43 -15.16 -26.24
C ILE A 118 3.00 -15.23 -27.66
N ALA A 119 2.27 -14.74 -28.66
CA ALA A 119 2.71 -14.71 -30.04
C ALA A 119 3.88 -13.74 -30.27
N SER A 120 3.97 -12.65 -29.50
CA SER A 120 5.03 -11.65 -29.67
C SER A 120 5.41 -10.96 -28.34
N PRO A 121 6.13 -11.66 -27.44
CA PRO A 121 6.48 -11.11 -26.12
C PRO A 121 7.37 -9.86 -26.21
N GLU A 122 8.21 -9.77 -27.24
CA GLU A 122 9.14 -8.66 -27.47
C GLU A 122 8.48 -7.44 -28.14
N ALA A 123 7.38 -7.65 -28.87
CA ALA A 123 6.61 -6.57 -29.52
C ALA A 123 5.49 -6.05 -28.60
N ALA A 124 5.02 -6.87 -27.66
CA ALA A 124 4.01 -6.49 -26.70
C ALA A 124 4.58 -5.44 -25.75
N THR A 125 4.17 -4.17 -25.92
CA THR A 125 4.34 -3.08 -24.94
C THR A 125 3.56 -3.32 -23.64
N VAL A 126 3.30 -4.58 -23.31
CA VAL A 126 2.45 -5.06 -22.23
C VAL A 126 3.34 -5.83 -21.28
N HIS A 127 3.50 -5.29 -20.09
CA HIS A 127 4.18 -5.95 -19.00
C HIS A 127 3.13 -6.51 -18.05
N PRO A 128 3.03 -7.85 -17.90
CA PRO A 128 2.17 -8.44 -16.90
C PRO A 128 2.44 -7.87 -15.51
N CYS A 129 1.38 -7.69 -14.75
CA CYS A 129 1.44 -7.37 -13.35
C CYS A 129 2.04 -8.55 -12.58
N VAL A 130 2.85 -8.22 -11.58
CA VAL A 130 3.41 -9.22 -10.68
C VAL A 130 2.30 -9.83 -9.84
N ILE A 131 2.25 -11.17 -9.87
CA ILE A 131 1.37 -11.98 -9.05
C ILE A 131 1.96 -12.04 -7.65
N ARG A 132 1.12 -11.72 -6.67
CA ARG A 132 1.51 -11.71 -5.26
C ARG A 132 0.87 -12.87 -4.55
N ASP A 133 1.69 -13.67 -3.87
CA ASP A 133 1.25 -14.68 -2.92
C ASP A 133 0.53 -14.05 -1.71
N ARG A 134 -0.08 -14.87 -0.86
CA ARG A 134 -0.81 -14.39 0.33
C ARG A 134 0.04 -13.45 1.19
N GLN A 135 1.30 -13.81 1.44
CA GLN A 135 2.15 -13.05 2.33
C GLN A 135 2.55 -11.69 1.71
N SER A 136 2.92 -11.66 0.43
CA SER A 136 3.20 -10.41 -0.29
C SER A 136 1.99 -9.50 -0.41
N ARG A 137 0.77 -10.04 -0.52
CA ARG A 137 -0.47 -9.24 -0.50
C ARG A 137 -0.63 -8.53 0.83
N VAL A 138 -0.41 -9.22 1.95
CA VAL A 138 -0.46 -8.62 3.30
C VAL A 138 0.58 -7.50 3.44
N TYR A 139 1.81 -7.70 2.97
CA TYR A 139 2.84 -6.66 3.03
C TYR A 139 2.52 -5.45 2.15
N MET A 140 1.94 -5.67 0.96
CA MET A 140 1.46 -4.57 0.13
C MET A 140 0.32 -3.79 0.80
N GLU A 141 -0.55 -4.48 1.53
CA GLU A 141 -1.61 -3.82 2.30
C GLU A 141 -1.04 -3.00 3.45
N MET A 142 0.01 -3.48 4.12
CA MET A 142 0.75 -2.68 5.11
C MET A 142 1.29 -1.37 4.51
N VAL A 143 1.83 -1.39 3.29
CA VAL A 143 2.29 -0.19 2.58
C VAL A 143 1.13 0.76 2.26
N LYS A 144 -0.01 0.24 1.77
CA LYS A 144 -1.19 1.07 1.50
C LYS A 144 -1.76 1.68 2.77
N ALA A 145 -1.90 0.89 3.84
CA ALA A 145 -2.37 1.33 5.13
C ALA A 145 -1.53 2.49 5.68
N TYR A 146 -0.21 2.46 5.48
CA TYR A 146 0.65 3.61 5.82
C TYR A 146 0.25 4.88 5.06
N GLY A 147 0.06 4.79 3.73
CA GLY A 147 -0.35 5.93 2.91
C GLY A 147 -1.72 6.49 3.29
N ASP A 148 -2.65 5.60 3.58
CA ASP A 148 -4.00 5.94 4.04
C ASP A 148 -3.96 6.66 5.39
N ILE A 149 -3.20 6.13 6.35
CA ILE A 149 -3.01 6.76 7.67
C ILE A 149 -2.43 8.18 7.55
N GLN A 150 -1.46 8.41 6.66
CA GLN A 150 -0.93 9.77 6.45
C GLN A 150 -1.99 10.70 5.88
N SER A 151 -2.79 10.21 4.94
CA SER A 151 -3.84 10.99 4.27
C SER A 151 -4.97 11.34 5.23
N ASP A 152 -5.45 10.34 5.99
CA ASP A 152 -6.50 10.49 7.00
C ASP A 152 -6.04 11.46 8.09
N LEU A 153 -4.83 11.26 8.64
CA LEU A 153 -4.30 12.15 9.68
C LEU A 153 -4.22 13.60 9.18
N THR A 154 -3.73 13.82 7.96
CA THR A 154 -3.63 15.15 7.36
C THR A 154 -5.01 15.78 7.19
N MET A 155 -6.01 15.00 6.74
CA MET A 155 -7.38 15.46 6.55
C MET A 155 -8.00 15.91 7.88
N TYR A 156 -7.98 15.07 8.91
CA TYR A 156 -8.61 15.39 10.20
C TYR A 156 -7.92 16.56 10.91
N LEU A 157 -6.59 16.64 10.86
CA LEU A 157 -5.87 17.79 11.40
C LEU A 157 -6.25 19.08 10.69
N ARG A 158 -6.28 19.08 9.36
CA ARG A 158 -6.61 20.28 8.57
C ARG A 158 -8.05 20.72 8.77
N ARG A 159 -8.98 19.78 9.01
CA ARG A 159 -10.38 20.09 9.34
C ARG A 159 -10.47 20.89 10.63
N LEU A 160 -9.89 20.40 11.72
CA LEU A 160 -9.85 21.12 13.00
C LEU A 160 -9.09 22.45 12.90
N ILE A 161 -7.94 22.48 12.23
CA ILE A 161 -7.18 23.73 12.05
C ILE A 161 -7.97 24.76 11.26
N ALA A 162 -8.67 24.37 10.20
CA ALA A 162 -9.53 25.27 9.43
C ALA A 162 -10.70 25.79 10.28
N PHE A 163 -11.35 24.90 11.04
CA PHE A 163 -12.38 25.27 11.99
C PHE A 163 -11.87 26.31 13.01
N PHE A 164 -10.76 26.05 13.69
CA PHE A 164 -10.22 27.00 14.68
C PHE A 164 -9.84 28.36 14.08
N LYS A 165 -9.38 28.40 12.81
CA LYS A 165 -9.12 29.66 12.11
C LYS A 165 -10.37 30.48 11.86
N GLU A 166 -11.50 29.83 11.62
CA GLU A 166 -12.77 30.52 11.42
C GLU A 166 -13.28 31.12 12.73
N GLN A 167 -13.07 30.41 13.85
CA GLN A 167 -13.46 30.89 15.19
C GLN A 167 -12.61 32.05 15.67
N ASP A 168 -11.32 32.05 15.34
CA ASP A 168 -10.43 33.17 15.63
C ASP A 168 -9.26 33.23 14.63
N ALA A 169 -9.42 34.09 13.63
CA ALA A 169 -8.41 34.31 12.61
C ALA A 169 -7.14 35.00 13.15
N THR A 170 -7.22 35.66 14.32
CA THR A 170 -6.09 36.39 14.93
C THR A 170 -5.06 35.44 15.53
N LEU A 171 -5.47 34.24 15.93
CA LEU A 171 -4.58 33.21 16.47
C LEU A 171 -3.64 32.59 15.45
N CYS A 172 -3.78 32.95 14.15
CA CYS A 172 -2.84 32.63 13.08
C CYS A 172 -2.41 31.15 13.03
N TYR A 173 -3.36 30.22 13.23
CA TYR A 173 -3.05 28.79 13.28
C TYR A 173 -2.27 28.32 12.05
N SER A 174 -1.23 27.53 12.27
CA SER A 174 -0.44 26.98 11.17
C SER A 174 -1.00 25.65 10.70
N TYR A 175 -1.07 25.43 9.38
CA TYR A 175 -1.32 24.09 8.83
C TYR A 175 -0.18 23.10 9.09
N SER A 176 0.92 23.55 9.72
CA SER A 176 2.01 22.71 10.20
C SER A 176 1.86 22.29 11.67
N MET A 177 0.74 22.61 12.33
CA MET A 177 0.49 22.16 13.71
C MET A 177 0.59 20.64 13.81
N SER A 178 1.21 20.18 14.90
CA SER A 178 1.31 18.76 15.21
C SER A 178 -0.03 18.24 15.75
N PRO A 179 -0.27 16.92 15.74
CA PRO A 179 -1.46 16.36 16.40
C PRO A 179 -1.60 16.76 17.87
N GLU A 180 -0.48 16.83 18.59
CA GLU A 180 -0.44 17.24 19.99
C GLU A 180 -0.89 18.69 20.16
N GLU A 181 -0.37 19.59 19.32
CA GLU A 181 -0.73 21.00 19.36
C GLU A 181 -2.19 21.21 18.93
N THR A 182 -2.66 20.50 17.91
CA THR A 182 -4.07 20.56 17.48
C THR A 182 -5.02 20.09 18.59
N ILE A 183 -4.72 18.98 19.26
CA ILE A 183 -5.53 18.48 20.39
C ILE A 183 -5.45 19.44 21.58
N ARG A 184 -4.29 20.04 21.86
CA ARG A 184 -4.17 21.08 22.90
C ARG A 184 -5.09 22.27 22.62
N LYS A 185 -5.13 22.75 21.38
CA LYS A 185 -6.03 23.83 20.96
C LYS A 185 -7.50 23.44 21.01
N ALA A 186 -7.82 22.19 20.70
CA ALA A 186 -9.16 21.66 20.91
C ALA A 186 -9.58 21.72 22.39
N ASN A 187 -8.70 21.30 23.31
CA ASN A 187 -8.96 21.38 24.76
C ASN A 187 -9.24 22.82 25.23
N GLU A 188 -8.41 23.78 24.79
CA GLU A 188 -8.58 25.20 25.13
C GLU A 188 -9.94 25.72 24.65
N TYR A 189 -10.33 25.36 23.42
CA TYR A 189 -11.57 25.82 22.82
C TYR A 189 -12.81 25.15 23.43
N THR A 190 -12.78 23.84 23.70
CA THR A 190 -13.91 23.16 24.35
C THR A 190 -14.13 23.67 25.76
N ALA A 191 -13.06 23.97 26.52
CA ALA A 191 -13.17 24.56 27.85
C ALA A 191 -13.82 25.95 27.82
N LYS A 192 -13.49 26.76 26.79
CA LYS A 192 -14.15 28.05 26.56
C LYS A 192 -15.65 27.88 26.31
N LEU A 193 -16.04 26.97 25.40
CA LEU A 193 -17.46 26.74 25.08
C LEU A 193 -18.26 26.23 26.30
N GLN A 194 -17.66 25.35 27.10
CA GLN A 194 -18.25 24.87 28.36
C GLN A 194 -18.48 26.00 29.36
N PHE A 195 -17.54 26.96 29.44
CA PHE A 195 -17.66 28.13 30.32
C PHE A 195 -18.72 29.12 29.83
N GLU A 196 -18.90 29.27 28.52
CA GLU A 196 -19.89 30.17 27.93
C GLU A 196 -21.33 29.65 28.11
N ASP A 197 -21.62 28.44 27.61
CA ASP A 197 -22.90 27.74 27.78
C ASP A 197 -22.72 26.29 27.32
N ALA A 198 -22.64 25.36 28.28
CA ALA A 198 -22.37 23.96 27.98
C ALA A 198 -23.52 23.29 27.19
N ASP A 199 -24.77 23.61 27.50
CA ASP A 199 -25.94 22.96 26.89
C ASP A 199 -26.17 23.47 25.48
N ALA A 200 -26.05 24.79 25.27
CA ALA A 200 -26.18 25.38 23.94
C ALA A 200 -25.05 24.93 22.99
N ASN A 201 -23.85 24.69 23.52
CA ASN A 201 -22.68 24.27 22.73
C ASN A 201 -22.43 22.76 22.71
N PHE A 202 -23.29 21.96 23.33
CA PHE A 202 -23.08 20.52 23.53
C PHE A 202 -22.72 19.78 22.24
N SER A 203 -23.47 20.00 21.16
CA SER A 203 -23.25 19.34 19.86
C SER A 203 -21.89 19.69 19.27
N LEU A 204 -21.44 20.93 19.40
CA LEU A 204 -20.14 21.38 18.89
C LEU A 204 -18.99 20.84 19.73
N ILE A 205 -19.12 20.86 21.05
CA ILE A 205 -18.15 20.27 21.98
C ILE A 205 -17.97 18.78 21.66
N THR A 206 -19.08 18.07 21.46
CA THR A 206 -19.10 16.64 21.14
C THR A 206 -18.42 16.37 19.80
N ASP A 207 -18.72 17.12 18.73
CA ASP A 207 -18.05 16.94 17.44
C ASP A 207 -16.53 17.15 17.56
N ILE A 208 -16.07 18.20 18.26
CA ILE A 208 -14.63 18.45 18.47
C ILE A 208 -13.97 17.30 19.23
N GLN A 209 -14.65 16.78 20.26
CA GLN A 209 -14.22 15.61 21.02
C GLN A 209 -14.07 14.37 20.12
N ASP A 210 -15.08 14.08 19.29
CA ASP A 210 -15.05 12.99 18.30
C ASP A 210 -13.87 13.13 17.33
N GLN A 211 -13.62 14.34 16.79
CA GLN A 211 -12.50 14.55 15.88
C GLN A 211 -11.15 14.28 16.56
N CYS A 212 -10.99 14.71 17.82
CA CYS A 212 -9.77 14.48 18.60
C CYS A 212 -9.56 12.99 18.88
N ALA A 213 -10.63 12.26 19.21
CA ALA A 213 -10.60 10.81 19.38
C ALA A 213 -10.18 10.10 18.09
N ILE A 214 -10.75 10.48 16.95
CA ILE A 214 -10.38 9.94 15.63
C ILE A 214 -8.90 10.20 15.32
N ILE A 215 -8.39 11.41 15.56
CA ILE A 215 -6.96 11.73 15.39
C ILE A 215 -6.10 10.79 16.24
N THR A 216 -6.46 10.60 17.51
CA THR A 216 -5.74 9.72 18.44
C THR A 216 -5.76 8.26 17.97
N LEU A 217 -6.90 7.76 17.47
CA LEU A 217 -7.02 6.43 16.87
C LEU A 217 -6.17 6.27 15.61
N ILE A 218 -6.12 7.28 14.73
CA ILE A 218 -5.26 7.25 13.54
C ILE A 218 -3.78 7.21 13.94
N LEU A 219 -3.38 7.93 15.00
CA LEU A 219 -2.02 7.87 15.54
C LEU A 219 -1.69 6.48 16.12
N LYS A 220 -2.66 5.81 16.74
CA LYS A 220 -2.50 4.43 17.20
C LYS A 220 -2.31 3.47 16.03
N ARG A 221 -3.13 3.59 14.97
CA ARG A 221 -2.94 2.83 13.72
C ARG A 221 -1.56 3.07 13.12
N ARG A 222 -1.07 4.32 13.13
CA ARG A 222 0.29 4.68 12.66
C ARG A 222 1.37 3.94 13.45
N GLN A 223 1.24 3.88 14.78
CA GLN A 223 2.17 3.16 15.64
C GLN A 223 2.23 1.68 15.29
N ASN A 224 1.06 1.03 15.16
CA ASN A 224 0.97 -0.40 14.82
C ASN A 224 1.62 -0.69 13.46
N ILE A 225 1.37 0.15 12.46
CA ILE A 225 2.00 0.00 11.13
C ILE A 225 3.52 0.21 11.20
N TYR A 226 4.01 1.16 12.01
CA TYR A 226 5.47 1.35 12.16
C TYR A 226 6.13 0.13 12.82
N VAL A 227 5.50 -0.46 13.84
CA VAL A 227 5.97 -1.71 14.45
C VAL A 227 5.96 -2.85 13.42
N ALA A 228 4.93 -2.94 12.58
CA ALA A 228 4.86 -3.93 11.51
C ALA A 228 6.00 -3.76 10.49
N PHE A 229 6.34 -2.53 10.10
CA PHE A 229 7.53 -2.27 9.27
C PHE A 229 8.85 -2.64 9.95
N SER A 230 8.98 -2.43 11.27
CA SER A 230 10.16 -2.89 12.01
C SER A 230 10.28 -4.41 11.94
N ARG A 231 9.19 -5.13 12.26
CA ARG A 231 9.14 -6.59 12.20
C ARG A 231 9.41 -7.12 10.79
N TYR A 232 8.95 -6.40 9.76
CA TYR A 232 9.25 -6.73 8.38
C TYR A 232 10.77 -6.70 8.13
N LEU A 233 11.45 -5.63 8.54
CA LEU A 233 12.90 -5.51 8.38
C LEU A 233 13.67 -6.55 9.20
N ASP A 234 13.18 -6.91 10.38
CA ASP A 234 13.79 -7.98 11.20
C ASP A 234 13.71 -9.35 10.48
N LYS A 235 12.63 -9.59 9.72
CA LYS A 235 12.46 -10.81 8.90
C LYS A 235 13.19 -10.77 7.54
N HIS A 236 13.61 -9.59 7.12
CA HIS A 236 14.21 -9.32 5.81
C HIS A 236 15.55 -8.58 5.98
N PRO A 237 16.59 -9.26 6.53
CA PRO A 237 17.87 -8.63 6.84
C PRO A 237 18.56 -8.03 5.60
N GLU A 238 18.30 -8.55 4.40
CA GLU A 238 18.74 -7.99 3.11
C GLU A 238 18.27 -6.53 2.91
N CYS A 239 17.15 -6.12 3.51
CA CYS A 239 16.70 -4.74 3.43
C CYS A 239 17.69 -3.74 4.06
N ARG A 240 18.60 -4.20 4.94
CA ARG A 240 19.62 -3.34 5.54
C ARG A 240 20.48 -2.66 4.48
N TYR A 241 20.79 -3.32 3.37
CA TYR A 241 21.59 -2.74 2.29
C TYR A 241 20.90 -1.56 1.62
N LEU A 242 19.56 -1.58 1.50
CA LEU A 242 18.78 -0.45 0.96
C LEU A 242 18.85 0.78 1.87
N LEU A 243 19.17 0.61 3.16
CA LEU A 243 19.41 1.72 4.09
C LEU A 243 20.75 2.41 3.85
N ALA A 244 21.67 1.86 3.06
CA ALA A 244 22.94 2.53 2.76
C ALA A 244 22.72 3.77 1.88
N VAL A 245 21.66 3.78 1.07
CA VAL A 245 21.33 4.90 0.20
C VAL A 245 21.05 6.15 1.04
N LEU A 246 21.71 7.25 0.71
CA LEU A 246 21.46 8.54 1.35
C LEU A 246 20.01 8.96 1.07
N GLY A 247 19.28 9.40 2.10
CA GLY A 247 17.84 9.67 2.01
C GLY A 247 16.95 8.43 2.15
N SER A 248 17.51 7.22 2.13
CA SER A 248 16.76 6.00 2.44
C SER A 248 16.69 5.75 3.95
N GLY A 249 15.48 5.88 4.50
CA GLY A 249 15.14 5.44 5.85
C GLY A 249 14.41 4.09 5.86
N LEU A 250 14.10 3.56 7.04
CA LEU A 250 13.46 2.24 7.21
C LEU A 250 12.19 2.06 6.36
N LEU A 251 11.31 3.05 6.37
CA LEU A 251 10.06 2.99 5.60
C LEU A 251 10.33 2.91 4.09
N LEU A 252 11.32 3.65 3.58
CA LEU A 252 11.66 3.62 2.16
C LEU A 252 12.31 2.29 1.77
N ALA A 253 13.24 1.78 2.58
CA ALA A 253 13.87 0.48 2.35
C ALA A 253 12.84 -0.65 2.32
N ALA A 254 12.02 -0.77 3.37
CA ALA A 254 10.98 -1.79 3.45
C ALA A 254 9.95 -1.65 2.31
N THR A 255 9.46 -0.42 2.04
CA THR A 255 8.49 -0.21 0.96
C THR A 255 9.08 -0.56 -0.41
N SER A 256 10.35 -0.21 -0.66
CA SER A 256 11.02 -0.56 -1.92
C SER A 256 11.11 -2.07 -2.09
N HIS A 257 11.46 -2.80 -1.02
CA HIS A 257 11.52 -4.25 -1.03
C HIS A 257 10.13 -4.88 -1.24
N ILE A 258 9.10 -4.43 -0.51
CA ILE A 258 7.73 -4.93 -0.62
C ILE A 258 7.14 -4.72 -2.02
N VAL A 259 7.31 -3.51 -2.57
CA VAL A 259 6.74 -3.15 -3.88
C VAL A 259 7.40 -3.92 -5.03
N THR A 260 8.68 -4.23 -4.89
CA THR A 260 9.46 -5.03 -5.84
C THR A 260 9.34 -6.54 -5.59
N GLN A 261 8.81 -6.96 -4.43
CA GLN A 261 8.89 -8.33 -3.91
C GLN A 261 10.33 -8.84 -3.80
N GLY A 262 11.27 -7.96 -3.47
CA GLY A 262 12.69 -8.29 -3.41
C GLY A 262 13.39 -8.44 -4.76
N ASP A 263 12.64 -8.56 -5.87
CA ASP A 263 13.22 -8.65 -7.20
C ASP A 263 13.21 -7.29 -7.93
N PHE A 264 14.36 -6.62 -7.93
CA PHE A 264 14.58 -5.41 -8.72
C PHE A 264 14.97 -5.71 -10.18
N LYS A 265 15.36 -6.94 -10.53
CA LYS A 265 15.79 -7.31 -11.89
C LYS A 265 14.64 -7.26 -12.89
N ARG A 266 13.39 -7.33 -12.42
CA ARG A 266 12.19 -7.04 -13.23
C ARG A 266 12.22 -5.67 -13.94
N PHE A 267 13.04 -4.73 -13.47
CA PHE A 267 13.30 -3.49 -14.16
C PHE A 267 14.62 -3.59 -14.93
N LYS A 268 14.59 -3.38 -16.25
CA LYS A 268 15.75 -3.53 -17.15
C LYS A 268 16.98 -2.72 -16.72
N ASN A 269 16.79 -1.58 -16.08
CA ASN A 269 17.87 -0.68 -15.69
C ASN A 269 17.39 0.29 -14.58
N PRO A 270 18.29 1.05 -13.93
CA PRO A 270 17.93 1.98 -12.87
C PRO A 270 16.93 3.07 -13.31
N ARG A 271 16.97 3.47 -14.60
CA ARG A 271 16.06 4.50 -15.15
C ARG A 271 14.64 3.95 -15.26
N ALA A 272 14.48 2.67 -15.60
CA ALA A 272 13.18 2.00 -15.65
C ALA A 272 12.53 1.94 -14.25
N PHE A 273 13.32 1.65 -13.21
CA PHE A 273 12.80 1.69 -11.83
C PHE A 273 12.45 3.13 -11.41
N ALA A 274 13.30 4.12 -11.70
CA ALA A 274 12.98 5.52 -11.42
C ALA A 274 11.70 5.99 -12.16
N ALA A 275 11.49 5.53 -13.40
CA ALA A 275 10.27 5.80 -14.15
C ALA A 275 9.04 5.16 -13.49
N TYR A 276 9.15 3.92 -13.02
CA TYR A 276 8.11 3.23 -12.27
C TYR A 276 7.72 3.99 -10.99
N THR A 277 8.67 4.65 -10.32
CA THR A 277 8.38 5.44 -9.11
C THR A 277 7.71 6.80 -9.37
N GLY A 278 7.50 7.18 -10.64
CA GLY A 278 6.79 8.41 -11.00
C GLY A 278 7.64 9.70 -10.95
N PHE A 279 8.97 9.59 -10.93
CA PHE A 279 9.91 10.72 -11.00
C PHE A 279 10.40 11.02 -12.43
N VAL A 280 9.63 10.61 -13.43
CA VAL A 280 9.84 10.97 -14.83
C VAL A 280 8.74 11.91 -15.31
N PRO A 281 9.05 12.87 -16.21
CA PRO A 281 8.03 13.69 -16.84
C PRO A 281 7.07 12.82 -17.66
N GLU A 282 5.78 13.13 -17.59
CA GLU A 282 4.81 12.62 -18.55
C GLU A 282 4.97 13.38 -19.87
N HIS A 283 4.74 12.70 -20.99
CA HIS A 283 4.73 13.33 -22.30
C HIS A 283 3.47 12.93 -23.06
N SER A 284 3.00 13.82 -23.93
CA SER A 284 1.93 13.55 -24.89
C SER A 284 2.28 14.18 -26.23
N GLY A 285 2.06 13.48 -27.33
CA GLY A 285 2.33 14.01 -28.66
C GLY A 285 1.73 13.16 -29.76
N THR A 286 1.43 13.79 -30.88
CA THR A 286 1.03 13.16 -32.15
C THR A 286 1.75 13.85 -33.30
N GLY A 287 2.02 13.13 -34.39
CA GLY A 287 2.63 13.72 -35.60
C GLY A 287 3.98 14.42 -35.37
N GLY A 288 4.83 13.89 -34.48
CA GLY A 288 6.18 14.44 -34.21
C GLY A 288 6.24 15.62 -33.23
N LYS A 289 5.11 16.13 -32.72
CA LYS A 289 5.07 17.21 -31.72
C LYS A 289 4.94 16.64 -30.30
N ASN A 290 6.03 16.61 -29.55
CA ASN A 290 6.04 16.16 -28.15
C ASN A 290 5.80 17.33 -27.18
N ARG A 291 4.77 17.23 -26.34
CA ARG A 291 4.53 18.13 -25.20
C ARG A 291 4.92 17.43 -23.91
N ILE A 292 5.84 18.03 -23.15
CA ILE A 292 6.22 17.59 -21.81
C ILE A 292 5.21 18.15 -20.81
N LYS A 293 4.61 17.29 -19.99
CA LYS A 293 3.64 17.63 -18.94
C LYS A 293 4.31 17.65 -17.56
N GLY A 294 3.50 17.55 -16.49
CA GLY A 294 3.97 17.35 -15.12
C GLY A 294 4.62 15.98 -14.89
N LEU A 295 4.91 15.69 -13.63
CA LEU A 295 5.41 14.38 -13.23
C LEU A 295 4.36 13.30 -13.44
N SER A 296 4.79 12.11 -13.86
CA SER A 296 3.89 10.97 -13.99
C SER A 296 3.26 10.59 -12.65
N GLU A 297 1.95 10.38 -12.65
CA GLU A 297 1.20 9.83 -11.50
C GLU A 297 1.24 8.31 -11.43
N LYS A 298 1.97 7.67 -12.36
CA LYS A 298 2.13 6.21 -12.39
C LYS A 298 3.05 5.74 -11.26
N GLY A 299 2.86 4.48 -10.87
CA GLY A 299 3.67 3.83 -9.86
C GLY A 299 2.96 3.62 -8.53
N ASN A 300 3.73 3.35 -7.49
CA ASN A 300 3.23 3.29 -6.12
C ASN A 300 3.31 4.69 -5.47
N PRO A 301 2.18 5.29 -5.06
CA PRO A 301 2.16 6.65 -4.52
C PRO A 301 2.91 6.78 -3.18
N VAL A 302 2.90 5.73 -2.36
CA VAL A 302 3.63 5.69 -1.09
C VAL A 302 5.14 5.67 -1.34
N LEU A 303 5.60 4.82 -2.26
CA LEU A 303 7.01 4.76 -2.66
C LEU A 303 7.48 6.11 -3.21
N LYS A 304 6.67 6.75 -4.07
CA LYS A 304 6.94 8.09 -4.60
C LYS A 304 7.06 9.14 -3.48
N ALA A 305 6.11 9.17 -2.55
CA ALA A 305 6.14 10.10 -1.42
C ALA A 305 7.38 9.88 -0.53
N LEU A 306 7.72 8.62 -0.21
CA LEU A 306 8.88 8.30 0.62
C LEU A 306 10.22 8.66 -0.05
N LEU A 307 10.32 8.50 -1.37
CA LEU A 307 11.48 8.95 -2.15
C LEU A 307 11.62 10.48 -2.12
N TYR A 308 10.51 11.21 -2.26
CA TYR A 308 10.50 12.66 -2.17
C TYR A 308 10.90 13.14 -0.77
N GLU A 309 10.39 12.50 0.29
CA GLU A 309 10.79 12.80 1.67
C GLU A 309 12.25 12.45 1.94
N GLY A 310 12.75 11.35 1.36
CA GLY A 310 14.16 11.00 1.40
C GLY A 310 15.04 12.08 0.79
N ALA A 311 14.67 12.60 -0.38
CA ALA A 311 15.34 13.73 -1.02
C ALA A 311 15.25 15.01 -0.17
N ASN A 312 14.07 15.30 0.39
CA ASN A 312 13.86 16.45 1.27
C ASN A 312 14.76 16.40 2.51
N ALA A 313 14.94 15.21 3.11
CA ALA A 313 15.84 15.00 4.25
C ALA A 313 17.31 15.27 3.88
N CYS A 314 17.77 14.78 2.72
CA CYS A 314 19.13 15.03 2.23
C CYS A 314 19.41 16.54 2.05
N ILE A 315 18.51 17.26 1.37
CA ILE A 315 18.63 18.70 1.13
C ILE A 315 18.64 19.47 2.46
N SER A 316 17.77 19.07 3.39
CA SER A 316 17.67 19.71 4.70
C SER A 316 18.94 19.57 5.53
N HIS A 317 19.65 18.44 5.41
CA HIS A 317 20.93 18.21 6.09
C HIS A 317 22.11 18.94 5.43
N ASN A 318 22.09 19.14 4.11
CA ASN A 318 23.24 19.73 3.39
C ASN A 318 23.34 21.26 3.50
N GLY A 319 22.35 21.96 4.07
CA GLY A 319 22.40 23.37 4.49
C GLY A 319 22.60 24.44 3.40
N LYS A 320 23.14 24.07 2.23
CA LYS A 320 23.55 24.96 1.12
C LYS A 320 22.55 25.04 -0.02
N GLN A 321 21.56 24.16 -0.05
CA GLN A 321 20.58 24.04 -1.14
C GLN A 321 19.27 24.74 -0.80
N ASN A 322 18.62 25.32 -1.82
CA ASN A 322 17.35 26.01 -1.63
C ASN A 322 16.27 24.98 -1.25
N LYS A 323 15.89 24.96 0.04
CA LYS A 323 14.89 24.02 0.60
C LYS A 323 13.53 24.10 -0.10
N LYS A 324 13.25 25.17 -0.85
CA LYS A 324 12.00 25.34 -1.62
C LYS A 324 12.10 24.86 -3.07
N ASP A 325 13.28 24.49 -3.58
CA ASP A 325 13.41 24.03 -4.96
C ASP A 325 12.85 22.62 -5.14
N LYS A 326 11.64 22.57 -5.70
CA LYS A 326 10.94 21.33 -6.04
C LYS A 326 11.70 20.52 -7.09
N ARG A 327 12.38 21.17 -8.04
CA ARG A 327 13.11 20.49 -9.13
C ARG A 327 14.31 19.72 -8.58
N GLU A 328 15.02 20.31 -7.64
CA GLU A 328 16.15 19.67 -6.96
C GLU A 328 15.70 18.43 -6.17
N LYS A 329 14.59 18.54 -5.43
CA LYS A 329 13.99 17.39 -4.72
C LYS A 329 13.61 16.26 -5.67
N ILE A 330 13.00 16.59 -6.81
CA ILE A 330 12.60 15.61 -7.83
C ILE A 330 13.82 14.91 -8.44
N LYS A 331 14.86 15.68 -8.79
CA LYS A 331 16.11 15.15 -9.34
C LYS A 331 16.74 14.17 -8.35
N LEU A 332 16.90 14.58 -7.10
CA LEU A 332 17.51 13.77 -6.05
C LEU A 332 16.66 12.53 -5.71
N ALA A 333 15.33 12.64 -5.67
CA ALA A 333 14.46 11.49 -5.47
C ALA A 333 14.64 10.44 -6.59
N GLY A 334 14.82 10.88 -7.84
CA GLY A 334 15.19 10.02 -8.95
C GLY A 334 16.58 9.37 -8.80
N GLU A 335 17.55 10.06 -8.21
CA GLU A 335 18.88 9.52 -7.89
C GLU A 335 18.84 8.47 -6.78
N ILE A 336 18.04 8.71 -5.74
CA ILE A 336 17.78 7.75 -4.67
C ILE A 336 17.16 6.48 -5.25
N ALA A 337 16.14 6.60 -6.11
CA ALA A 337 15.51 5.45 -6.77
C ALA A 337 16.53 4.64 -7.59
N ARG A 338 17.38 5.31 -8.39
CA ARG A 338 18.44 4.63 -9.16
C ARG A 338 19.43 3.88 -8.26
N SER A 339 19.80 4.49 -7.13
CA SER A 339 20.73 3.86 -6.16
C SER A 339 20.09 2.65 -5.47
N LEU A 340 18.81 2.73 -5.11
CA LEU A 340 18.05 1.60 -4.57
C LEU A 340 18.02 0.44 -5.57
N TRP A 341 17.85 0.71 -6.86
CA TRP A 341 17.91 -0.35 -7.88
C TRP A 341 19.28 -1.01 -7.97
N LYS A 342 20.38 -0.23 -7.96
CA LYS A 342 21.75 -0.76 -8.06
C LYS A 342 22.07 -1.75 -6.92
N ILE A 343 21.60 -1.47 -5.71
CA ILE A 343 21.69 -2.39 -4.58
C ILE A 343 20.68 -3.54 -4.74
N GLY A 344 19.44 -3.19 -5.09
CA GLY A 344 18.28 -4.05 -5.16
C GLY A 344 18.46 -5.30 -6.03
N ILE A 345 19.16 -5.18 -7.16
CA ILE A 345 19.37 -6.31 -8.08
C ILE A 345 20.23 -7.44 -7.49
N ASN A 346 20.93 -7.18 -6.39
CA ASN A 346 21.86 -8.12 -5.75
C ASN A 346 21.44 -8.47 -4.30
N LEU A 347 20.20 -8.18 -3.89
CA LEU A 347 19.73 -8.44 -2.51
C LEU A 347 19.79 -9.92 -2.10
N ASN A 348 19.72 -10.84 -3.06
CA ASN A 348 19.83 -12.27 -2.82
C ASN A 348 21.29 -12.76 -2.67
N SER A 349 22.27 -11.91 -2.93
CA SER A 349 23.71 -12.19 -2.77
C SER A 349 24.35 -11.12 -1.86
N PRO A 350 23.93 -11.02 -0.59
CA PRO A 350 24.24 -9.89 0.30
C PRO A 350 25.74 -9.68 0.56
N ASP A 351 26.53 -10.75 0.50
CA ASP A 351 27.98 -10.69 0.71
C ASP A 351 28.74 -10.06 -0.47
N GLU A 352 28.18 -10.19 -1.68
CA GLU A 352 28.78 -9.68 -2.92
C GLU A 352 28.38 -8.22 -3.21
N ILE A 353 27.27 -7.72 -2.63
CA ILE A 353 26.73 -6.37 -2.94
C ILE A 353 27.81 -5.30 -2.85
N LYS A 354 28.63 -5.35 -1.78
CA LYS A 354 29.67 -4.35 -1.54
C LYS A 354 30.79 -4.45 -2.57
N GLU A 355 31.22 -5.66 -2.90
CA GLU A 355 32.28 -5.90 -3.89
C GLU A 355 31.83 -5.51 -5.29
N ILE A 356 30.61 -5.90 -5.69
CA ILE A 356 30.00 -5.50 -6.96
C ILE A 356 29.96 -3.97 -7.04
N LEU A 357 29.41 -3.31 -6.02
CA LEU A 357 29.32 -1.85 -6.02
C LEU A 357 30.69 -1.18 -5.94
N GLN A 358 31.71 -1.79 -5.35
CA GLN A 358 33.07 -1.22 -5.32
C GLN A 358 33.61 -1.01 -6.75
N HIS A 359 33.23 -1.87 -7.70
CA HIS A 359 33.64 -1.77 -9.09
C HIS A 359 32.78 -0.80 -9.91
N TYR A 360 31.46 -0.72 -9.64
CA TYR A 360 30.51 0.04 -10.47
C TYR A 360 30.03 1.37 -9.87
N ASP A 361 30.10 1.55 -8.55
CA ASP A 361 29.68 2.74 -7.79
C ASP A 361 30.40 2.80 -6.41
N PRO A 362 31.72 3.14 -6.39
CA PRO A 362 32.53 3.12 -5.17
C PRO A 362 31.97 4.02 -4.06
N ASP A 363 31.38 5.16 -4.44
CA ASP A 363 30.75 6.09 -3.51
C ASP A 363 29.56 5.46 -2.79
N LEU A 364 28.74 4.68 -3.50
CA LEU A 364 27.64 3.95 -2.90
C LEU A 364 28.13 2.77 -2.06
N ALA A 365 29.16 2.05 -2.50
CA ALA A 365 29.77 0.95 -1.76
C ALA A 365 30.32 1.41 -0.40
N SER A 366 30.98 2.58 -0.36
CA SER A 366 31.53 3.16 0.88
C SER A 366 30.46 3.46 1.95
N LYS A 367 29.19 3.66 1.53
CA LYS A 367 28.07 3.97 2.42
C LYS A 367 27.43 2.72 3.04
N ILE A 368 27.73 1.53 2.52
CA ILE A 368 27.26 0.24 3.03
C ILE A 368 28.13 -0.12 4.24
N THR A 369 27.64 0.25 5.43
CA THR A 369 28.31 -0.05 6.70
C THR A 369 27.29 -0.49 7.75
N GLU A 370 27.67 -1.44 8.61
CA GLU A 370 26.81 -1.87 9.73
C GLU A 370 26.42 -0.71 10.65
N LYS A 371 27.37 0.21 10.90
CA LYS A 371 27.15 1.43 11.68
C LYS A 371 25.99 2.26 11.13
N ASN A 372 25.90 2.42 9.80
CA ASN A 372 24.82 3.17 9.16
C ASN A 372 23.46 2.48 9.35
N PHE A 373 23.42 1.16 9.24
CA PHE A 373 22.19 0.37 9.39
C PHE A 373 21.68 0.42 10.82
N ASN A 374 22.54 0.12 11.79
CA ASN A 374 22.18 0.07 13.21
C ASN A 374 21.76 1.46 13.73
N SER A 375 22.44 2.52 13.29
CA SER A 375 22.05 3.90 13.60
C SER A 375 20.66 4.25 13.07
N LYS A 376 20.35 3.89 11.80
CA LYS A 376 19.03 4.14 11.21
C LYS A 376 17.92 3.31 11.88
N LEU A 377 18.20 2.05 12.21
CA LEU A 377 17.26 1.18 12.92
C LEU A 377 16.96 1.72 14.33
N SER A 378 17.99 2.08 15.08
CA SER A 378 17.85 2.68 16.42
C SER A 378 17.03 3.96 16.39
N LYS A 379 17.30 4.87 15.44
CA LYS A 379 16.51 6.10 15.26
C LYS A 379 15.03 5.83 14.98
N PHE A 380 14.72 4.78 14.22
CA PHE A 380 13.33 4.40 13.96
C PHE A 380 12.64 3.80 15.18
N LYS A 381 13.32 2.89 15.91
CA LYS A 381 12.80 2.35 17.18
C LYS A 381 12.52 3.48 18.18
N SER A 382 13.42 4.47 18.28
CA SER A 382 13.19 5.69 19.05
C SER A 382 11.94 6.46 18.59
N LYS A 383 11.70 6.56 17.27
CA LYS A 383 10.48 7.19 16.72
C LYS A 383 9.20 6.44 17.11
N CYS A 384 9.23 5.10 17.10
CA CYS A 384 8.12 4.28 17.59
C CYS A 384 7.84 4.53 19.08
N ASN A 385 8.88 4.60 19.90
CA ASN A 385 8.74 4.87 21.34
C ASN A 385 8.20 6.27 21.59
N LYS A 386 8.68 7.29 20.87
CA LYS A 386 8.14 8.66 20.96
C LYS A 386 6.66 8.72 20.60
N LEU A 387 6.22 7.92 19.63
CA LEU A 387 4.81 7.83 19.28
C LEU A 387 3.99 7.12 20.37
N ALA A 388 4.55 6.13 21.04
CA ALA A 388 3.92 5.48 22.19
C ALA A 388 3.67 6.49 23.32
N LEU A 389 4.71 7.25 23.70
CA LEU A 389 4.63 8.28 24.73
C LEU A 389 3.65 9.40 24.35
N LEU A 390 3.64 9.79 23.08
CA LEU A 390 2.66 10.77 22.59
C LEU A 390 1.23 10.25 22.77
N LEU A 391 0.96 8.99 22.42
CA LEU A 391 -0.36 8.40 22.59
C LEU A 391 -0.81 8.41 24.05
N GLU A 392 0.08 8.03 24.97
CA GLU A 392 -0.18 8.07 26.42
C GLU A 392 -0.54 9.47 26.91
N ARG A 393 0.17 10.51 26.44
CA ARG A 393 -0.18 11.90 26.74
C ARG A 393 -1.53 12.31 26.17
N LEU A 394 -1.81 11.95 24.92
CA LEU A 394 -3.06 12.33 24.23
C LEU A 394 -4.29 11.66 24.86
N THR A 395 -4.20 10.37 25.19
CA THR A 395 -5.27 9.65 25.89
C THR A 395 -5.54 10.20 27.28
N SER A 396 -4.58 10.90 27.86
CA SER A 396 -4.72 11.56 29.15
C SER A 396 -5.29 12.98 29.06
N SER A 397 -5.48 13.53 27.85
CA SER A 397 -5.98 14.90 27.68
C SER A 397 -7.48 15.03 28.02
N PRO A 398 -7.93 16.18 28.55
CA PRO A 398 -9.33 16.38 28.96
C PRO A 398 -10.35 16.03 27.88
N VAL A 399 -10.17 16.57 26.67
CA VAL A 399 -11.05 16.35 25.50
C VAL A 399 -11.21 14.87 25.14
N ILE A 400 -10.16 14.06 25.33
CA ILE A 400 -10.22 12.61 25.09
C ILE A 400 -10.80 11.86 26.29
N LYS A 401 -10.49 12.28 27.52
CA LYS A 401 -11.08 11.69 28.73
C LYS A 401 -12.58 11.90 28.78
N ASP A 402 -13.06 13.08 28.43
CA ASP A 402 -14.48 13.40 28.39
C ASP A 402 -15.19 12.60 27.30
N TRP A 403 -14.58 12.51 26.10
CA TRP A 403 -15.06 11.63 25.04
C TRP A 403 -15.19 10.17 25.49
N LEU A 404 -14.18 9.64 26.20
CA LEU A 404 -14.20 8.27 26.73
C LEU A 404 -15.32 8.05 27.74
N LYS A 405 -15.55 9.00 28.65
CA LYS A 405 -16.65 8.91 29.63
C LYS A 405 -18.01 8.88 28.95
N SER A 406 -18.23 9.77 27.98
CA SER A 406 -19.51 9.88 27.28
C SER A 406 -19.84 8.64 26.43
N ASN A 407 -18.82 7.98 25.88
CA ASN A 407 -19.00 6.83 25.00
C ASN A 407 -18.84 5.46 25.70
N PHE A 408 -18.22 5.42 26.89
CA PHE A 408 -17.97 4.20 27.67
C PHE A 408 -18.24 4.42 29.18
N PRO A 409 -19.51 4.66 29.57
CA PRO A 409 -19.88 5.10 30.92
C PRO A 409 -19.71 4.06 32.04
N GLU A 410 -19.58 2.77 31.74
CA GLU A 410 -19.45 1.70 32.77
C GLU A 410 -18.13 1.70 33.57
N ASN A 411 -17.21 2.65 33.32
CA ASN A 411 -15.84 2.65 33.87
C ASN A 411 -15.62 3.59 35.08
N GLU A 412 -16.67 4.07 35.74
CA GLU A 412 -16.56 5.12 36.78
C GLU A 412 -15.84 4.73 38.08
N ASN A 413 -15.63 3.43 38.37
CA ASN A 413 -15.11 2.96 39.68
C ASN A 413 -13.74 2.27 39.70
N SER A 414 -12.95 2.32 38.62
CA SER A 414 -11.56 1.85 38.68
C SER A 414 -10.59 3.02 38.59
N SER A 415 -9.69 3.12 39.57
CA SER A 415 -8.48 3.93 39.48
C SER A 415 -7.84 3.70 38.10
N PHE A 416 -7.78 4.74 37.26
CA PHE A 416 -7.26 4.72 35.88
C PHE A 416 -6.22 3.60 35.62
N SER A 417 -6.66 2.48 35.00
CA SER A 417 -5.88 1.38 34.38
C SER A 417 -6.62 0.05 34.55
N PRO A 418 -7.59 -0.28 33.66
CA PRO A 418 -7.35 -1.32 32.63
C PRO A 418 -8.04 -1.06 31.27
N ASP A 419 -8.93 -0.07 31.15
CA ASP A 419 -9.66 0.18 29.90
C ASP A 419 -8.85 0.93 28.84
N LEU A 420 -7.72 1.52 29.21
CA LEU A 420 -6.67 1.93 28.26
C LEU A 420 -6.01 0.71 27.58
N GLU A 421 -6.02 -0.47 28.22
CA GLU A 421 -5.71 -1.74 27.56
C GLU A 421 -6.86 -2.24 26.70
N LYS A 422 -8.12 -2.06 27.12
CA LYS A 422 -9.27 -2.32 26.23
C LYS A 422 -9.25 -1.39 25.01
N PHE A 423 -8.84 -0.13 25.12
CA PHE A 423 -8.67 0.78 23.97
C PHE A 423 -7.46 0.41 23.10
N LYS A 424 -6.42 -0.23 23.67
CA LYS A 424 -5.36 -0.89 22.88
C LYS A 424 -5.86 -2.12 22.12
N ASN A 425 -6.90 -2.79 22.62
CA ASN A 425 -7.40 -4.09 22.15
C ASN A 425 -8.83 -4.06 21.57
N CYS A 426 -9.47 -2.90 21.47
CA CYS A 426 -10.89 -2.81 21.10
C CYS A 426 -11.07 -3.15 19.62
N PRO A 427 -11.87 -4.16 19.27
CA PRO A 427 -12.24 -4.41 17.89
C PRO A 427 -13.14 -3.25 17.45
N ILE A 428 -12.64 -2.47 16.48
CA ILE A 428 -13.44 -1.44 15.81
C ILE A 428 -14.65 -2.14 15.19
N ASP A 429 -15.86 -1.78 15.59
CA ASP A 429 -17.07 -2.28 14.93
C ASP A 429 -17.22 -1.60 13.56
N LEU A 430 -16.99 -2.40 12.51
CA LEU A 430 -17.02 -2.00 11.10
C LEU A 430 -18.39 -2.21 10.46
N SER A 431 -19.40 -2.63 11.23
CA SER A 431 -20.73 -2.98 10.74
C SER A 431 -21.67 -1.77 10.60
N SER A 432 -21.52 -0.75 11.45
CA SER A 432 -22.37 0.47 11.44
C SER A 432 -22.21 1.30 10.16
N GLU A 433 -23.35 1.60 9.51
CA GLU A 433 -23.41 2.44 8.30
C GLU A 433 -23.08 3.92 8.57
N ASP A 434 -23.24 4.36 9.81
CA ASP A 434 -22.94 5.72 10.30
C ASP A 434 -21.53 5.86 10.87
N SER A 435 -20.71 4.80 10.80
CA SER A 435 -19.35 4.83 11.33
C SER A 435 -18.49 5.91 10.65
N PRO A 436 -17.78 6.76 11.42
CA PRO A 436 -16.82 7.73 10.86
C PRO A 436 -15.68 7.03 10.10
N PHE A 437 -15.53 5.71 10.27
CA PHE A 437 -14.57 4.88 9.58
C PHE A 437 -15.11 4.17 8.34
N ARG A 438 -16.28 4.55 7.79
CA ARG A 438 -16.92 3.91 6.63
C ARG A 438 -15.98 3.61 5.44
N ARG A 439 -15.00 4.49 5.13
CA ARG A 439 -13.99 4.23 4.09
C ARG A 439 -12.97 3.15 4.48
N SER A 440 -12.55 3.12 5.74
CA SER A 440 -11.71 2.06 6.30
C SER A 440 -12.50 0.75 6.43
N ALA A 441 -13.77 0.80 6.83
CA ALA A 441 -14.69 -0.35 6.86
C ALA A 441 -14.99 -0.90 5.47
N ALA A 442 -15.19 -0.05 4.45
CA ALA A 442 -15.35 -0.48 3.06
C ALA A 442 -14.08 -1.13 2.52
N ARG A 443 -12.90 -0.63 2.88
CA ARG A 443 -11.60 -1.25 2.54
C ARG A 443 -11.41 -2.58 3.26
N ILE A 444 -11.76 -2.68 4.54
CA ILE A 444 -11.68 -3.92 5.31
C ILE A 444 -12.72 -4.94 4.83
N LYS A 445 -13.95 -4.54 4.52
CA LYS A 445 -14.99 -5.37 3.88
C LYS A 445 -14.53 -5.85 2.50
N ALA A 446 -13.92 -4.97 1.68
CA ALA A 446 -13.34 -5.36 0.39
C ALA A 446 -12.13 -6.30 0.57
N TYR A 447 -11.33 -6.10 1.61
CA TYR A 447 -10.23 -6.97 2.01
C TYR A 447 -10.76 -8.36 2.40
N PHE A 448 -11.69 -8.47 3.34
CA PHE A 448 -12.29 -9.76 3.73
C PHE A 448 -13.03 -10.45 2.58
N LYS A 449 -13.75 -9.70 1.73
CA LYS A 449 -14.39 -10.23 0.51
C LYS A 449 -13.37 -10.75 -0.53
N GLY A 450 -12.14 -10.23 -0.53
CA GLY A 450 -11.05 -10.71 -1.38
C GLY A 450 -10.31 -11.92 -0.81
N PHE A 451 -10.55 -12.29 0.46
CA PHE A 451 -9.86 -13.40 1.14
C PHE A 451 -10.71 -14.65 1.33
N ASN A 452 -12.03 -14.63 1.12
CA ASN A 452 -12.93 -15.80 1.27
C ASN A 452 -12.79 -16.59 2.59
N ASP A 453 -12.17 -16.00 3.63
CA ASP A 453 -11.93 -16.62 4.95
C ASP A 453 -13.10 -16.41 5.93
N ILE A 454 -14.25 -15.93 5.46
CA ILE A 454 -15.49 -15.92 6.24
C ILE A 454 -16.53 -16.71 5.43
N PRO A 455 -16.82 -17.99 5.78
CA PRO A 455 -18.07 -18.59 5.31
C PRO A 455 -19.21 -17.66 5.75
N GLU A 456 -20.30 -17.57 4.98
CA GLU A 456 -21.54 -16.91 5.43
C GLU A 456 -22.08 -17.60 6.70
N GLN A 457 -21.42 -17.41 7.84
CA GLN A 457 -21.96 -17.64 9.14
C GLN A 457 -22.58 -16.31 9.56
N LYS A 458 -23.89 -16.37 9.80
CA LYS A 458 -24.59 -15.37 10.59
C LYS A 458 -23.71 -15.07 11.80
N LEU A 459 -23.28 -13.82 11.93
CA LEU A 459 -22.75 -13.30 13.19
C LEU A 459 -23.86 -13.47 14.22
N SER A 460 -23.84 -14.60 14.94
CA SER A 460 -24.48 -14.71 16.23
C SER A 460 -23.50 -14.11 17.24
N ASP A 461 -24.02 -13.21 18.06
CA ASP A 461 -23.28 -12.52 19.11
C ASP A 461 -22.48 -13.52 19.96
N GLY A 462 -21.18 -13.25 20.09
CA GLY A 462 -20.34 -13.81 21.16
C GLY A 462 -19.57 -15.09 20.85
N GLU A 463 -18.54 -15.02 20.01
CA GLU A 463 -17.31 -15.82 20.20
C GLU A 463 -16.09 -14.95 19.86
N LEU A 464 -15.49 -14.41 20.91
CA LEU A 464 -14.22 -13.68 20.88
C LEU A 464 -13.08 -14.67 20.59
N LEU A 465 -12.08 -14.21 19.83
CA LEU A 465 -10.75 -14.82 19.78
C LEU A 465 -10.09 -14.67 21.16
N ASP A 466 -10.46 -15.52 22.09
CA ASP A 466 -9.74 -15.71 23.34
C ASP A 466 -8.48 -16.56 23.09
N ASP A 467 -7.44 -16.25 23.88
CA ASP A 467 -6.17 -16.98 24.06
C ASP A 467 -5.06 -16.82 23.01
N VAL A 468 -4.37 -15.66 23.07
CA VAL A 468 -2.89 -15.64 23.02
C VAL A 468 -2.36 -14.77 24.17
N PRO A 469 -1.71 -15.35 25.20
CA PRO A 469 -1.20 -14.55 26.32
C PRO A 469 0.02 -13.73 25.88
N VAL A 470 -0.12 -12.41 25.87
CA VAL A 470 1.00 -11.47 25.73
C VAL A 470 1.60 -11.24 27.12
N SER A 471 2.56 -12.07 27.50
CA SER A 471 3.49 -11.73 28.59
C SER A 471 4.77 -11.16 27.97
N PHE A 472 5.01 -9.87 28.21
CA PHE A 472 6.29 -9.21 27.95
C PHE A 472 7.00 -9.10 29.30
N GLN A 473 7.98 -9.96 29.57
CA GLN A 473 8.95 -9.70 30.63
C GLN A 473 10.15 -8.96 30.04
N MET A 474 10.42 -7.78 30.57
CA MET A 474 11.68 -7.07 30.39
C MET A 474 12.79 -7.85 31.08
N ASN A 475 13.87 -8.13 30.33
CA ASN A 475 15.24 -8.14 30.82
C ASN A 475 16.13 -7.56 29.72
#